data_AF-A0A2S3ZCH1-F1
#
_entry.id   AF-A0A2S3ZCH1-F1
#
_cell.length_a   1.000
_cell.length_b   1.000
_cell.length_c   1.000
_cell.angle_alpha   90.00
_cell.angle_beta   90.00
_cell.angle_gamma   90.00
#
_symmetry.space_group_name_H-M   'P 1'
#
loop_
_entity.id
_entity.type
_entity.pdbx_description
1 polymer ?
#
loop_
_entity_poly.entity_id
_entity_poly.type
_entity_poly.pdbx_seq_one_letter_code
_entity_poly.pdbx_strand_id
1 'polypeptide(L)'
;MILKHSPMTSAFRRAQRGPAAEYSAADYLLVGVLNTLRGMSWQLGQDPKKPKPEPISLPGMAVKGTPKKLGDSMSIEEMDRRLAKYKPR
;
A
#
# COMPACT_ATOMS: atom_id res chain seq x y z
N MET A 1 -11.69 -28.34 -16.24
CA MET A 1 -10.50 -28.34 -15.34
C MET A 1 -10.76 -27.32 -14.25
N ILE A 2 -11.09 -27.76 -13.03
CA ILE A 2 -11.38 -26.85 -11.91
C ILE A 2 -10.03 -26.49 -11.28
N LEU A 3 -9.60 -25.24 -11.44
CA LEU A 3 -8.39 -24.72 -10.82
C LEU A 3 -8.61 -24.66 -9.30
N LYS A 4 -8.13 -25.66 -8.57
CA LYS A 4 -8.28 -25.75 -7.11
C LYS A 4 -7.31 -24.73 -6.49
N HIS A 5 -7.81 -23.55 -6.16
CA HIS A 5 -7.01 -22.56 -5.44
C HIS A 5 -6.57 -23.14 -4.10
N SER A 6 -5.26 -23.17 -3.86
CA SER A 6 -4.72 -23.61 -2.57
C SER A 6 -5.22 -22.68 -1.46
N PRO A 7 -5.61 -23.22 -0.28
CA PRO A 7 -6.06 -22.42 0.85
C PRO A 7 -5.02 -21.36 1.22
N MET A 8 -5.47 -20.18 1.64
CA MET A 8 -4.57 -19.09 2.03
C MET A 8 -3.60 -19.49 3.15
N THR A 9 -4.04 -20.39 4.03
CA THR A 9 -3.28 -20.93 5.16
C THR A 9 -2.40 -22.14 4.81
N SER A 10 -2.36 -22.56 3.54
CA SER A 10 -1.54 -23.71 3.14
C SER A 10 -0.06 -23.49 3.43
N ALA A 11 0.64 -24.56 3.82
CA ALA A 11 2.09 -24.53 4.09
C ALA A 11 2.87 -23.96 2.89
N PHE A 12 2.42 -24.25 1.66
CA PHE A 12 2.98 -23.70 0.43
C PHE A 12 2.89 -22.16 0.36
N ARG A 13 1.72 -21.58 0.68
CA ARG A 13 1.58 -20.11 0.68
C ARG A 13 2.35 -19.44 1.81
N ARG A 14 2.42 -20.05 2.99
CA ARG A 14 3.26 -19.57 4.10
C ARG A 14 4.74 -19.59 3.73
N ALA A 15 5.21 -20.64 3.05
CA ALA A 15 6.60 -20.71 2.59
C ALA A 15 6.91 -19.65 1.52
N GLN A 16 5.97 -19.37 0.61
CA GLN A 16 6.18 -18.41 -0.48
C GLN A 16 6.09 -16.94 -0.03
N ARG A 17 5.14 -16.61 0.86
CA ARG A 17 4.84 -15.22 1.26
C ARG A 17 5.26 -14.90 2.69
N GLY A 18 5.74 -15.88 3.45
CA GLY A 18 6.13 -15.69 4.84
C GLY A 18 4.99 -15.11 5.69
N PRO A 19 5.27 -14.14 6.57
CA PRO A 19 4.26 -13.46 7.39
C PRO A 19 3.16 -12.74 6.57
N ALA A 20 3.42 -12.39 5.31
CA ALA A 20 2.42 -11.78 4.43
C ALA A 20 1.35 -12.77 3.94
N ALA A 21 1.52 -14.08 4.19
CA ALA A 21 0.50 -15.09 3.83
C ALA A 21 -0.78 -14.97 4.68
N GLU A 22 -0.68 -14.36 5.86
CA GLU A 22 -1.80 -14.18 6.79
C GLU A 22 -2.71 -13.03 6.41
N TYR A 23 -2.23 -12.11 5.58
CA TYR A 23 -2.95 -10.90 5.19
C TYR A 23 -3.50 -11.04 3.77
N SER A 24 -4.79 -10.79 3.63
CA SER A 24 -5.48 -10.67 2.35
C SER A 24 -5.27 -9.30 1.72
N ALA A 25 -5.52 -9.18 0.41
CA ALA A 25 -5.46 -7.88 -0.27
C ALA A 25 -6.39 -6.82 0.36
N ALA A 26 -7.53 -7.25 0.93
CA ALA A 26 -8.44 -6.37 1.64
C ALA A 26 -7.78 -5.76 2.89
N ASP A 27 -6.96 -6.53 3.62
CA ASP A 27 -6.24 -6.02 4.80
C ASP A 27 -5.24 -4.92 4.43
N TYR A 28 -4.53 -5.09 3.31
CA TYR A 28 -3.64 -4.05 2.80
C TYR A 28 -4.40 -2.77 2.42
N LEU A 29 -5.57 -2.90 1.78
CA LEU A 29 -6.41 -1.75 1.43
C LEU A 29 -6.98 -1.06 2.68
N LEU A 30 -7.48 -1.82 3.64
CA LEU A 30 -8.03 -1.29 4.90
C LEU A 30 -6.98 -0.53 5.70
N VAL A 31 -5.75 -1.05 5.77
CA VAL A 31 -4.63 -0.33 6.41
C VAL A 31 -4.31 0.97 5.69
N GLY A 32 -4.38 1.01 4.35
CA GLY A 32 -4.22 2.23 3.57
C GLY A 32 -5.28 3.30 3.87
N VAL A 33 -6.56 2.89 3.91
CA VAL A 33 -7.68 3.78 4.26
C VAL A 33 -7.54 4.27 5.70
N LEU A 34 -7.26 3.37 6.64
CA LEU A 34 -7.11 3.70 8.06
C LEU A 34 -5.97 4.70 8.30
N ASN A 35 -4.82 4.53 7.65
CA ASN A 35 -3.70 5.45 7.76
C ASN A 35 -4.05 6.85 7.22
N THR A 36 -4.83 6.92 6.14
CA THR A 36 -5.33 8.18 5.58
C THR A 36 -6.26 8.88 6.57
N LEU A 37 -7.24 8.17 7.11
CA LEU A 37 -8.18 8.70 8.10
C LEU A 37 -7.49 9.16 9.38
N ARG A 38 -6.50 8.40 9.89
CA ARG A 38 -5.69 8.81 11.05
C ARG A 38 -4.92 10.11 10.78
N GLY A 39 -4.37 10.26 9.58
CA GLY A 39 -3.69 11.48 9.15
C GLY A 39 -4.63 12.68 9.10
N MET A 40 -5.81 12.51 8.49
CA MET A 40 -6.83 13.56 8.38
C MET A 40 -7.38 13.95 9.76
N SER A 41 -7.70 12.97 10.61
CA SER A 41 -8.18 13.22 11.96
C SER A 41 -7.16 13.99 12.81
N TRP A 42 -5.87 13.68 12.68
CA TRP A 42 -4.81 14.46 13.32
C TRP A 42 -4.74 15.91 12.80
N GLN A 43 -4.82 16.11 11.47
CA GLN A 43 -4.83 17.44 10.87
C GLN A 43 -6.04 18.28 11.33
N LEU A 44 -7.22 17.67 11.41
CA LEU A 44 -8.45 18.33 11.86
C LEU A 44 -8.46 18.59 13.36
N GLY A 45 -7.80 17.74 14.16
CA GLY A 45 -7.73 17.90 15.61
C GLY A 45 -6.94 19.12 16.08
N GLN A 46 -6.09 19.70 15.22
CA GLN A 46 -5.30 20.92 15.45
C GLN A 46 -4.63 21.04 16.83
N ASP A 47 -4.23 19.92 17.43
CA ASP A 47 -3.53 19.92 18.71
C ASP A 47 -2.00 19.97 18.46
N PRO A 48 -1.35 21.12 18.66
CA PRO A 48 0.07 21.28 18.38
C PRO A 48 0.96 20.45 19.30
N LYS A 49 0.42 19.93 20.42
CA LYS A 49 1.17 19.08 21.35
C LYS A 49 1.12 17.60 20.99
N LYS A 50 0.25 17.19 20.05
CA LYS A 50 0.13 15.79 19.64
C LYS A 50 0.97 15.50 18.40
N PRO A 51 1.95 14.58 18.47
CA PRO A 51 2.73 14.22 17.31
C PRO A 51 1.86 13.51 16.26
N LYS A 52 2.23 13.67 14.98
CA LYS A 52 1.56 12.99 13.88
C LYS A 52 1.61 11.48 14.08
N PRO A 53 0.48 10.76 13.97
CA PRO A 53 0.45 9.32 14.18
C PRO A 53 1.37 8.60 13.18
N GLU A 54 2.06 7.57 13.67
CA GLU A 54 2.83 6.68 12.81
C GLU A 54 1.91 5.80 11.95
N PRO A 55 2.21 5.63 10.65
CA PRO A 55 1.45 4.73 9.79
C PRO A 55 1.56 3.28 10.27
N ILE A 56 0.43 2.59 10.30
CA ILE A 56 0.41 1.13 10.46
C ILE A 56 1.01 0.53 9.19
N SER A 57 1.94 -0.41 9.34
CA SER A 57 2.55 -1.12 8.23
C SER A 57 2.33 -2.62 8.40
N LEU A 58 1.91 -3.27 7.32
CA LEU A 58 1.83 -4.73 7.25
C LEU A 58 3.11 -5.31 6.66
N PRO A 59 3.40 -6.61 6.88
CA PRO A 59 4.52 -7.29 6.23
C PRO A 59 4.51 -7.07 4.71
N GLY A 60 5.64 -6.63 4.15
CA GLY A 60 5.77 -6.32 2.72
C GLY A 60 5.29 -4.92 2.31
N MET A 61 4.69 -4.13 3.21
CA MET A 61 4.52 -2.69 2.98
C MET A 61 5.84 -1.97 3.22
N ALA A 62 6.19 -1.04 2.34
CA ALA A 62 7.30 -0.12 2.57
C ALA A 62 7.03 0.74 3.82
N VAL A 63 7.79 0.48 4.89
CA VAL A 63 7.81 1.35 6.08
C VAL A 63 8.59 2.61 5.71
N LYS A 64 8.08 3.78 6.12
CA LYS A 64 8.64 5.13 5.91
C LYS A 64 10.15 5.13 5.61
N GLY A 65 10.51 5.50 4.38
CA GLY A 65 11.90 5.68 3.94
C GLY A 65 12.13 5.46 2.45
N THR A 66 11.27 4.71 1.77
CA THR A 66 11.30 4.58 0.31
C THR A 66 10.26 5.50 -0.33
N PRO A 67 10.67 6.54 -1.08
CA PRO A 67 9.77 7.32 -1.91
C PRO A 67 9.45 6.44 -3.12
N LYS A 68 8.35 5.72 -3.04
CA LYS A 68 7.62 5.23 -4.21
C LYS A 68 6.26 4.76 -3.73
N LYS A 69 5.36 5.73 -3.54
CA LYS A 69 3.94 5.38 -3.48
C LYS A 69 3.53 4.91 -4.87
N LEU A 70 2.74 3.84 -4.92
CA LEU A 70 1.96 3.55 -6.12
C LEU A 70 0.99 4.73 -6.30
N GLY A 71 1.20 5.53 -7.34
CA GLY A 71 0.53 6.83 -7.49
C GLY A 71 1.27 8.00 -6.84
N ASP A 72 2.60 7.97 -6.75
CA ASP A 72 3.41 9.16 -6.50
C ASP A 72 2.84 10.30 -7.35
N SER A 73 2.44 11.37 -6.66
CA SER A 73 1.91 12.59 -7.24
C SER A 73 2.99 13.20 -8.15
N MET A 74 3.01 12.74 -9.39
CA MET A 74 3.85 13.22 -10.45
C MET A 74 3.06 14.28 -11.23
N SER A 75 3.75 15.30 -11.71
CA SER A 75 3.09 16.31 -12.54
C SER A 75 2.59 15.66 -13.84
N ILE A 76 1.55 16.23 -14.45
CA ILE A 76 0.96 15.70 -15.69
C ILE A 76 2.03 15.62 -16.78
N GLU A 77 2.96 16.57 -16.81
CA GLU A 77 4.09 16.62 -17.75
C GLU A 77 5.05 15.45 -17.55
N GLU A 78 5.31 15.04 -16.31
CA GLU A 78 6.15 13.89 -16.03
C GLU A 78 5.45 12.58 -16.41
N MET A 79 4.13 12.52 -16.22
CA MET A 79 3.31 11.36 -16.61
C MET A 79 3.31 11.20 -18.14
N ASP A 80 3.07 12.28 -18.87
CA ASP A 80 3.08 12.30 -20.33
C ASP A 80 4.45 11.92 -20.89
N ARG A 81 5.55 12.38 -20.28
CA ARG A 81 6.91 12.00 -20.67
C ARG A 81 7.14 10.49 -20.54
N ARG A 82 6.62 9.84 -19.50
CA ARG A 82 6.75 8.38 -19.32
C ARG A 82 5.86 7.61 -20.28
N LEU A 83 4.65 8.09 -20.52
CA LEU A 83 3.68 7.45 -21.42
C LEU A 83 4.04 7.63 -22.90
N ALA A 84 4.83 8.64 -23.26
CA ALA A 84 5.31 8.84 -24.63
C ALA A 84 6.08 7.62 -25.18
N LYS A 85 6.74 6.84 -24.32
CA LYS A 85 7.42 5.58 -24.70
C LYS A 85 6.46 4.50 -25.22
N TYR A 86 5.19 4.58 -24.84
CA TYR A 86 4.17 3.57 -25.11
C TYR A 86 3.10 4.06 -26.10
N LYS A 87 3.17 5.32 -26.56
CA LYS A 87 2.30 5.81 -27.63
C LYS A 87 2.85 5.34 -28.98
N PRO A 88 2.09 4.54 -29.76
CA PRO A 88 2.48 4.21 -31.13
C PRO A 88 2.49 5.49 -31.97
N ARG A 89 3.45 5.56 -32.91
CA ARG A 89 3.54 6.64 -33.91
C ARG A 89 2.34 6.63 -34.85
#